data_AF-A0A553GNK9-F1
#
_entry.id   AF-A0A553GNK9-F1
#
_cell.length_a   1.000
_cell.length_b   1.000
_cell.length_c   1.000
_cell.angle_alpha   90.00
_cell.angle_beta   90.00
_cell.angle_gamma   90.00
#
_symmetry.space_group_name_H-M   'P 1'
#
loop_
_entity.id
_entity.type
_entity.pdbx_description
1 polymer ?
#
loop_
_entity_poly.entity_id
_entity_poly.type
_entity_poly.pdbx_seq_one_letter_code
_entity_poly.pdbx_strand_id
1 'polypeptide(L)'
;MKKNLLFTAIVLAVVLLSCNSRQSIETDELIAELFTKEEIQGLRLMINYTDSVVSCVNPNANIAMAYHEYLDMQIQMLEANGDLIAISDLEKYHFLESINKSAFDAVFNMLNDARRIKYKDTIVTNLTNFKQLTLSPNGKYSKYLIRLGEHDDFFKSFSSNLTAMGCMSASQFNWFIHNHKNFDFSEVKNRLFVSIFILRIEESYNKKIERYMKMKEYTPPASEDLSSVLVRIY
;
A
#
# COMPACT_ATOMS: atom_id res chain seq x y z
N MET A 1 1.28 25.11 51.72
CA MET A 1 2.31 24.95 50.66
C MET A 1 2.54 23.50 50.21
N LYS A 2 2.58 22.48 51.09
CA LYS A 2 2.83 21.08 50.67
C LYS A 2 1.76 20.44 49.75
N LYS A 3 0.48 20.83 49.86
CA LYS A 3 -0.61 20.30 49.02
C LYS A 3 -0.53 20.73 47.54
N ASN A 4 0.01 21.92 47.25
CA ASN A 4 0.13 22.43 45.88
C ASN A 4 1.30 21.80 45.12
N LEU A 5 2.32 21.30 45.84
CA LEU A 5 3.46 20.57 45.26
C LEU A 5 3.08 19.14 44.85
N LEU A 6 2.17 18.51 45.60
CA LEU A 6 1.70 17.15 45.30
C LEU A 6 0.84 17.12 44.03
N PHE A 7 -0.01 18.14 43.84
CA PHE A 7 -0.87 18.26 42.66
C PHE A 7 -0.06 18.53 41.37
N THR A 8 0.99 19.33 41.45
CA THR A 8 1.89 19.57 40.30
C THR A 8 2.69 18.33 39.93
N ALA A 9 3.13 17.54 40.92
CA ALA A 9 3.84 16.28 40.66
C ALA A 9 2.95 15.22 39.97
N ILE A 10 1.66 15.13 40.35
CA ILE A 10 0.71 14.19 39.73
C ILE A 10 0.38 14.60 38.30
N VAL A 11 0.15 15.89 38.03
CA VAL A 11 -0.09 16.39 36.66
C VAL A 11 1.13 16.16 35.77
N LEU A 12 2.34 16.35 36.29
CA LEU A 12 3.58 16.10 35.54
C LEU A 12 3.78 14.59 35.25
N ALA A 13 3.41 13.70 36.18
CA ALA A 13 3.48 12.26 35.98
C ALA A 13 2.49 11.75 34.93
N VAL A 14 1.29 12.36 34.83
CA VAL A 14 0.31 12.01 33.78
C VAL A 14 0.79 12.48 32.40
N VAL A 15 1.44 13.65 32.31
CA VAL A 15 2.02 14.15 31.05
C VAL A 15 3.19 13.29 30.56
N LEU A 16 3.98 12.71 31.46
CA LEU A 16 5.07 11.78 31.09
C LEU A 16 4.57 10.38 30.68
N LEU A 17 3.39 9.96 31.13
CA LEU A 17 2.72 8.74 30.67
C LEU A 17 1.99 8.91 29.33
N SER A 18 1.74 10.16 28.91
CA SER A 18 1.20 10.49 27.58
C SER A 18 2.28 10.68 26.51
N CYS A 19 3.51 10.27 26.78
CA CYS A 19 4.46 9.98 25.71
C CYS A 19 3.95 8.71 25.00
N ASN A 20 2.95 8.89 24.13
CA ASN A 20 2.44 7.86 23.23
C ASN A 20 3.67 7.31 22.51
N SER A 21 4.14 6.14 22.95
CA SER A 21 5.04 5.32 22.17
C SER A 21 4.25 4.98 20.92
N ARG A 22 4.33 5.84 19.89
CA ARG A 22 3.89 5.49 18.55
C ARG A 22 4.59 4.19 18.26
N GLN A 23 3.81 3.11 18.29
CA GLN A 23 4.34 1.78 18.11
C GLN A 23 5.01 1.80 16.75
N SER A 24 6.30 1.49 16.71
CA SER A 24 7.02 1.40 15.47
C SER A 24 6.84 -0.01 14.93
N ILE A 25 6.99 -0.18 13.62
CA ILE A 25 6.85 -1.49 12.99
C ILE A 25 7.83 -2.53 13.56
N GLU A 26 8.98 -2.07 14.07
CA GLU A 26 10.01 -2.88 14.71
C GLU A 26 9.63 -3.34 16.13
N THR A 27 8.68 -2.66 16.76
CA THR A 27 8.21 -2.93 18.13
C THR A 27 6.84 -3.62 18.16
N ASP A 28 6.22 -3.84 17.01
CA ASP A 28 4.97 -4.60 16.92
C ASP A 28 5.28 -6.10 17.10
N GLU A 29 4.71 -6.68 18.16
CA GLU A 29 5.02 -8.05 18.58
C GLU A 29 4.63 -9.09 17.52
N LEU A 30 3.48 -8.90 16.87
CA LEU A 30 2.99 -9.83 15.86
C LEU A 30 3.80 -9.75 14.57
N ILE A 31 4.26 -8.56 14.20
CA ILE A 31 5.19 -8.38 13.08
C ILE A 31 6.54 -9.02 13.41
N ALA A 32 7.09 -8.80 14.61
CA ALA A 32 8.35 -9.39 15.04
C ALA A 32 8.30 -10.92 15.12
N GLU A 33 7.14 -11.51 15.42
CA GLU A 33 6.91 -12.95 15.42
C GLU A 33 6.92 -13.54 14.00
N LEU A 34 6.29 -12.87 13.04
CA LEU A 34 6.02 -13.44 11.72
C LEU A 34 7.09 -13.13 10.66
N PHE A 35 7.78 -12.00 10.80
CA PHE A 35 8.67 -11.47 9.77
C PHE A 35 10.13 -11.45 10.25
N THR A 36 11.06 -11.67 9.31
CA THR A 36 12.49 -11.48 9.59
C THR A 36 12.83 -9.99 9.65
N LYS A 37 14.00 -9.64 10.16
CA LYS A 37 14.46 -8.23 10.21
C LYS A 37 14.49 -7.59 8.83
N GLU A 38 14.91 -8.33 7.81
CA GLU A 38 14.96 -7.89 6.42
C GLU A 38 13.57 -7.66 5.83
N GLU A 39 12.61 -8.52 6.19
CA GLU A 39 11.21 -8.36 5.79
C GLU A 39 10.57 -7.15 6.48
N ILE A 40 10.78 -6.98 7.78
CA ILE A 40 10.33 -5.80 8.54
C ILE A 40 10.89 -4.52 7.93
N GLN A 41 12.16 -4.54 7.53
CA GLN A 41 12.77 -3.42 6.81
C GLN A 41 12.03 -3.12 5.50
N GLY A 42 11.66 -4.14 4.72
CA GLY A 42 10.89 -3.95 3.49
C GLY A 42 9.48 -3.41 3.74
N LEU A 43 8.78 -3.91 4.76
CA LEU A 43 7.47 -3.39 5.17
C LEU A 43 7.57 -1.91 5.59
N ARG A 44 8.63 -1.54 6.32
CA ARG A 44 8.91 -0.15 6.68
C ARG A 44 9.11 0.74 5.45
N LEU A 45 9.83 0.26 4.45
CA LEU A 45 10.01 0.99 3.19
C LEU A 45 8.67 1.18 2.47
N MET A 46 7.79 0.17 2.45
CA MET A 46 6.44 0.29 1.89
C MET A 46 5.62 1.37 2.62
N ILE A 47 5.62 1.34 3.95
CA ILE A 47 4.93 2.37 4.76
C ILE A 47 5.50 3.76 4.44
N ASN A 48 6.82 3.94 4.52
CA ASN A 48 7.47 5.23 4.28
C ASN A 48 7.22 5.78 2.86
N TYR A 49 7.19 4.90 1.85
CA TYR A 49 6.87 5.30 0.48
C TYR A 49 5.41 5.75 0.37
N THR A 50 4.48 5.05 1.00
CA THR A 50 3.09 5.52 1.01
C THR A 50 2.90 6.77 1.87
N ASP A 51 3.67 6.92 2.95
CA ASP A 51 3.64 8.11 3.78
C ASP A 51 4.00 9.36 2.98
N SER A 52 5.04 9.27 2.14
CA SER A 52 5.42 10.39 1.27
C SER A 52 4.33 10.70 0.25
N VAL A 53 3.70 9.68 -0.34
CA VAL A 53 2.58 9.84 -1.28
C VAL A 53 1.39 10.54 -0.62
N VAL A 54 0.94 10.09 0.55
CA VAL A 54 -0.22 10.69 1.21
C VAL A 54 0.08 12.09 1.76
N SER A 55 1.33 12.35 2.18
CA SER A 55 1.75 13.67 2.66
C SER A 55 1.78 14.72 1.56
N CYS A 56 1.86 14.33 0.27
CA CYS A 56 1.76 15.28 -0.84
C CYS A 56 0.39 15.96 -0.94
N VAL A 57 -0.68 15.35 -0.40
CA VAL A 57 -2.02 15.97 -0.38
C VAL A 57 -2.06 17.14 0.61
N ASN A 58 -1.42 16.98 1.77
CA ASN A 58 -1.32 18.01 2.78
C ASN A 58 0.02 17.89 3.54
N PRO A 59 1.05 18.64 3.12
CA PRO A 59 2.38 18.54 3.72
C PRO A 59 2.45 18.95 5.21
N ASN A 60 1.43 19.65 5.71
CA ASN A 60 1.37 20.13 7.09
C ASN A 60 0.56 19.19 8.01
N ALA A 61 -0.12 18.20 7.45
CA ALA A 61 -0.86 17.23 8.23
C ALA A 61 0.09 16.29 8.99
N ASN A 62 -0.32 15.87 10.17
CA ASN A 62 0.30 14.68 10.76
C ASN A 62 -0.06 13.46 9.90
N ILE A 63 0.77 12.42 9.95
CA ILE A 63 0.66 11.33 8.99
C ILE A 63 -0.66 10.55 9.05
N ALA A 64 -1.26 10.38 10.24
CA ALA A 64 -2.55 9.71 10.36
C ALA A 64 -3.67 10.52 9.68
N MET A 65 -3.63 11.85 9.84
CA MET A 65 -4.54 12.76 9.16
C MET A 65 -4.31 12.78 7.64
N ALA A 66 -3.04 12.73 7.19
CA ALA A 66 -2.71 12.70 5.77
C ALA A 66 -3.30 11.47 5.06
N TYR A 67 -3.31 10.28 5.69
CA TYR A 67 -4.00 9.12 5.13
C TYR A 67 -5.51 9.33 5.00
N HIS A 68 -6.16 9.93 6.00
CA HIS A 68 -7.59 10.22 5.92
C HIS A 68 -7.92 11.22 4.81
N GLU A 69 -7.13 12.29 4.67
CA GLU A 69 -7.31 13.30 3.62
C GLU A 69 -7.04 12.72 2.24
N TYR A 70 -6.03 11.85 2.11
CA TYR A 70 -5.77 11.11 0.87
C TYR A 70 -6.95 10.21 0.51
N LEU A 71 -7.52 9.46 1.47
CA LEU A 71 -8.67 8.60 1.19
C LEU A 71 -9.95 9.41 0.90
N ASP A 72 -10.17 10.57 1.54
CA ASP A 72 -11.26 11.48 1.17
C ASP A 72 -11.11 11.96 -0.28
N MET A 73 -9.91 12.34 -0.69
CA MET A 73 -9.61 12.71 -2.08
C MET A 73 -9.88 11.54 -3.04
N GLN A 74 -9.50 10.32 -2.66
CA GLN A 74 -9.76 9.12 -3.46
C GLN A 74 -11.26 8.84 -3.64
N ILE A 75 -12.07 9.04 -2.59
CA ILE A 75 -13.55 8.93 -2.67
C ILE A 75 -14.09 9.93 -3.68
N GLN A 76 -13.70 11.20 -3.58
CA GLN A 76 -14.16 12.24 -4.49
C GLN A 76 -13.82 11.90 -5.95
N MET A 77 -12.64 11.33 -6.19
CA MET A 77 -12.20 10.93 -7.53
C MET A 77 -12.97 9.72 -8.05
N LEU A 78 -13.23 8.74 -7.19
CA LEU A 78 -14.06 7.59 -7.51
C LEU A 78 -15.49 8.01 -7.85
N GLU A 79 -16.08 8.94 -7.10
CA GLU A 79 -17.42 9.47 -7.34
C GLU A 79 -17.49 10.31 -8.62
N ALA A 80 -16.48 11.14 -8.89
CA ALA A 80 -16.46 12.03 -10.05
C ALA A 80 -16.13 11.29 -11.36
N ASN A 81 -15.19 10.34 -11.33
CA ASN A 81 -14.59 9.75 -12.52
C ASN A 81 -14.83 8.24 -12.64
N GLY A 82 -15.37 7.59 -11.61
CA GLY A 82 -15.54 6.13 -11.57
C GLY A 82 -14.25 5.34 -11.32
N ASP A 83 -13.14 6.02 -11.05
CA ASP A 83 -11.81 5.42 -10.86
C ASP A 83 -11.04 6.08 -9.70
N LEU A 84 -10.20 5.30 -9.04
CA LEU A 84 -9.21 5.80 -8.08
C LEU A 84 -7.99 6.42 -8.80
N ILE A 85 -7.31 7.33 -8.12
CA ILE A 85 -5.99 7.80 -8.55
C ILE A 85 -4.94 6.79 -8.09
N ALA A 86 -4.36 6.08 -9.05
CA ALA A 86 -3.20 5.22 -8.83
C ALA A 86 -1.90 6.02 -8.79
N ILE A 87 -0.94 5.58 -7.98
CA ILE A 87 0.47 5.89 -8.19
C ILE A 87 0.86 5.32 -9.56
N SER A 88 1.65 6.08 -10.34
CA SER A 88 2.18 5.63 -11.64
C SER A 88 2.73 4.21 -11.51
N ASP A 89 2.22 3.27 -12.31
CA ASP A 89 2.65 1.88 -12.21
C ASP A 89 4.16 1.73 -12.47
N LEU A 90 4.73 2.58 -13.34
CA LEU A 90 6.17 2.56 -13.61
C LEU A 90 6.97 2.91 -12.35
N GLU A 91 6.59 3.99 -11.67
CA GLU A 91 7.25 4.45 -10.44
C GLU A 91 7.06 3.43 -9.32
N LYS A 92 5.82 2.99 -9.12
CA LYS A 92 5.45 2.02 -8.10
C LYS A 92 6.18 0.69 -8.28
N TYR A 93 6.24 0.15 -9.50
CA TYR A 93 6.93 -1.13 -9.73
C TYR A 93 8.44 -0.98 -9.58
N HIS A 94 9.04 0.14 -10.02
CA HIS A 94 10.45 0.41 -9.77
C HIS A 94 10.75 0.47 -8.26
N PHE A 95 9.89 1.14 -7.49
CA PHE A 95 9.98 1.13 -6.03
C PHE A 95 9.89 -0.30 -5.47
N LEU A 96 8.86 -1.07 -5.83
CA LEU A 96 8.66 -2.43 -5.32
C LEU A 96 9.81 -3.39 -5.70
N GLU A 97 10.41 -3.23 -6.87
CA GLU A 97 11.58 -3.99 -7.32
C GLU A 97 12.86 -3.63 -6.56
N SER A 98 12.94 -2.42 -5.99
CA SER A 98 14.05 -2.01 -5.13
C SER A 98 13.99 -2.60 -3.72
N ILE A 99 12.83 -3.13 -3.31
CA ILE A 99 12.66 -3.79 -2.01
C ILE A 99 13.30 -5.17 -2.05
N ASN A 100 13.85 -5.62 -0.91
CA ASN A 100 14.35 -6.97 -0.77
C ASN A 100 13.29 -8.01 -1.21
N LYS A 101 13.69 -8.96 -2.05
CA LYS A 101 12.78 -9.96 -2.63
C LYS A 101 11.99 -10.73 -1.57
N SER A 102 12.59 -11.11 -0.45
CA SER A 102 11.89 -11.82 0.63
C SER A 102 10.74 -10.98 1.20
N ALA A 103 10.98 -9.67 1.38
CA ALA A 103 9.97 -8.75 1.86
C ALA A 103 8.86 -8.51 0.83
N PHE A 104 9.22 -8.42 -0.46
CA PHE A 104 8.24 -8.36 -1.55
C PHE A 104 7.37 -9.62 -1.57
N ASP A 105 7.96 -10.81 -1.64
CA ASP A 105 7.25 -12.10 -1.71
C ASP A 105 6.40 -12.38 -0.45
N ALA A 106 6.77 -11.79 0.69
CA ALA A 106 6.01 -11.88 1.93
C ALA A 106 4.63 -11.21 1.81
N VAL A 107 4.47 -10.24 0.90
CA VAL A 107 3.25 -9.43 0.74
C VAL A 107 2.59 -9.67 -0.61
N PHE A 108 3.36 -9.63 -1.69
CA PHE A 108 2.87 -9.51 -3.06
C PHE A 108 3.33 -10.65 -3.95
N ASN A 109 2.60 -10.83 -5.05
CA ASN A 109 3.03 -11.54 -6.24
C ASN A 109 2.93 -10.58 -7.44
N MET A 110 3.89 -10.67 -8.36
CA MET A 110 3.85 -9.96 -9.64
C MET A 110 3.48 -10.94 -10.75
N LEU A 111 2.35 -10.72 -11.41
CA LEU A 111 2.01 -11.41 -12.66
C LEU A 111 2.52 -10.55 -13.81
N ASN A 112 3.19 -11.16 -14.80
CA ASN A 112 3.83 -10.44 -15.89
C ASN A 112 3.14 -10.64 -17.25
N ASP A 113 2.07 -11.44 -17.27
CA ASP A 113 1.34 -11.80 -18.48
C ASP A 113 -0.16 -11.67 -18.27
N ALA A 114 -0.83 -11.20 -19.31
CA ALA A 114 -2.29 -11.20 -19.38
C ALA A 114 -2.75 -11.90 -20.65
N ARG A 115 -3.48 -13.01 -20.47
CA ARG A 115 -3.93 -13.84 -21.60
C ARG A 115 -4.93 -13.12 -22.49
N ARG A 116 -5.90 -12.43 -21.88
CA ARG A 116 -6.98 -11.72 -22.58
C ARG A 116 -7.43 -10.52 -21.77
N ILE A 117 -7.46 -9.34 -22.37
CA ILE A 117 -8.02 -8.12 -21.80
C ILE A 117 -8.97 -7.49 -22.82
N LYS A 118 -10.18 -7.12 -22.38
CA LYS A 118 -11.09 -6.31 -23.20
C LYS A 118 -10.59 -4.87 -23.22
N TYR A 119 -10.42 -4.30 -24.41
CA TYR A 119 -10.05 -2.92 -24.63
C TYR A 119 -10.98 -2.29 -25.65
N LYS A 120 -11.81 -1.34 -25.21
CA LYS A 120 -12.88 -0.75 -26.03
C LYS A 120 -13.73 -1.88 -26.66
N ASP A 121 -13.80 -1.93 -27.99
CA ASP A 121 -14.55 -2.93 -28.76
C ASP A 121 -13.70 -4.13 -29.20
N THR A 122 -12.50 -4.29 -28.63
CA THR A 122 -11.54 -5.33 -29.01
C THR A 122 -11.10 -6.18 -27.82
N ILE A 123 -10.57 -7.37 -28.12
CA ILE A 123 -9.90 -8.22 -27.14
C ILE A 123 -8.43 -8.26 -27.49
N VAL A 124 -7.59 -7.76 -26.61
CA VAL A 124 -6.14 -7.87 -26.74
C VAL A 124 -5.68 -9.15 -26.04
N THR A 125 -4.90 -9.96 -26.74
CA THR A 125 -4.49 -11.29 -26.26
C THR A 125 -2.98 -11.40 -26.16
N ASN A 126 -2.50 -12.29 -25.29
CA ASN A 126 -1.08 -12.64 -25.13
C ASN A 126 -0.20 -11.40 -24.86
N LEU A 127 -0.64 -10.56 -23.92
CA LEU A 127 0.11 -9.40 -23.48
C LEU A 127 1.28 -9.87 -22.61
N THR A 128 2.50 -9.75 -23.13
CA THR A 128 3.76 -9.95 -22.39
C THR A 128 4.15 -8.67 -21.66
N ASN A 129 4.89 -8.77 -20.55
CA ASN A 129 5.30 -7.62 -19.72
C ASN A 129 4.12 -6.76 -19.22
N PHE A 130 2.93 -7.36 -19.11
CA PHE A 130 1.75 -6.72 -18.59
C PHE A 130 1.66 -6.97 -17.08
N LYS A 131 2.38 -6.14 -16.32
CA LYS A 131 2.50 -6.28 -14.88
C LYS A 131 1.16 -6.07 -14.16
N GLN A 132 0.85 -6.98 -13.26
CA GLN A 132 -0.29 -6.91 -12.33
C GLN A 132 0.19 -7.31 -10.94
N LEU A 133 -0.01 -6.41 -9.99
CA LEU A 133 0.33 -6.63 -8.59
C LEU A 133 -0.85 -7.28 -7.87
N THR A 134 -0.59 -8.43 -7.24
CA THR A 134 -1.59 -9.15 -6.44
C THR A 134 -1.04 -9.40 -5.05
N LEU A 135 -1.91 -9.61 -4.06
CA LEU A 135 -1.45 -10.11 -2.77
C LEU A 135 -1.01 -11.56 -2.90
N SER A 136 -0.01 -11.96 -2.12
CA SER A 136 0.37 -13.35 -1.98
C SER A 136 -0.56 -14.05 -0.99
N PRO A 137 -1.51 -14.93 -1.43
CA PRO A 137 -2.50 -15.51 -0.53
C PRO A 137 -1.88 -16.40 0.55
N ASN A 138 -0.70 -16.97 0.24
CA ASN A 138 0.09 -17.79 1.16
C ASN A 138 1.29 -17.04 1.77
N GLY A 139 1.42 -15.74 1.48
CA GLY A 139 2.47 -14.88 2.02
C GLY A 139 2.33 -14.63 3.51
N LYS A 140 3.41 -14.15 4.14
CA LYS A 140 3.42 -13.84 5.59
C LYS A 140 2.46 -12.71 5.93
N TYR A 141 2.22 -11.76 5.03
CA TYR A 141 1.21 -10.72 5.22
C TYR A 141 -0.21 -11.28 5.32
N SER A 142 -0.54 -12.29 4.53
CA SER A 142 -1.84 -12.98 4.66
C SER A 142 -1.97 -13.67 6.02
N LYS A 143 -0.89 -14.28 6.53
CA LYS A 143 -0.85 -14.84 7.89
C LYS A 143 -1.00 -13.76 8.97
N TYR A 144 -0.33 -12.62 8.80
CA TYR A 144 -0.46 -11.46 9.69
C TYR A 144 -1.91 -10.98 9.78
N LEU A 145 -2.60 -10.85 8.65
CA LEU A 145 -4.02 -10.45 8.62
C LEU A 145 -4.94 -11.48 9.29
N ILE A 146 -4.66 -12.77 9.14
CA ILE A 146 -5.40 -13.85 9.84
C ILE A 146 -5.24 -13.68 11.35
N ARG A 147 -4.00 -13.44 11.82
CA ARG A 147 -3.70 -13.25 13.25
C ARG A 147 -4.35 -11.99 13.82
N LEU A 148 -4.34 -10.87 13.09
CA LEU A 148 -5.12 -9.68 13.47
C LEU A 148 -6.62 -10.00 13.57
N GLY A 149 -7.14 -10.83 12.67
CA GLY A 149 -8.54 -11.25 12.65
C GLY A 149 -8.98 -12.11 13.83
N GLU A 150 -8.07 -12.59 14.68
CA GLU A 150 -8.42 -13.28 15.93
C GLU A 150 -9.08 -12.32 16.95
N HIS A 151 -8.84 -11.01 16.81
CA HIS A 151 -9.30 -9.99 17.76
C HIS A 151 -9.97 -8.77 17.09
N ASP A 152 -10.01 -8.72 15.76
CA ASP A 152 -10.53 -7.58 15.01
C ASP A 152 -11.40 -8.05 13.84
N ASP A 153 -12.70 -7.76 13.91
CA ASP A 153 -13.71 -8.25 12.96
C ASP A 153 -13.47 -7.77 11.53
N PHE A 154 -12.89 -6.58 11.35
CA PHE A 154 -12.53 -6.09 10.02
C PHE A 154 -11.46 -6.98 9.39
N PHE A 155 -10.37 -7.24 10.11
CA PHE A 155 -9.28 -8.10 9.62
C PHE A 155 -9.72 -9.56 9.47
N LYS A 156 -10.65 -10.04 10.31
CA LYS A 156 -11.27 -11.36 10.18
C LYS A 156 -12.04 -11.50 8.86
N SER A 157 -12.88 -10.53 8.55
CA SER A 157 -13.62 -10.49 7.29
C SER A 157 -12.67 -10.38 6.10
N PHE A 158 -11.68 -9.50 6.19
CA PHE A 158 -10.71 -9.26 5.13
C PHE A 158 -9.87 -10.51 4.81
N SER A 159 -9.28 -11.13 5.84
CA SER A 159 -8.44 -12.32 5.68
C SER A 159 -9.23 -13.51 5.14
N SER A 160 -10.48 -13.70 5.55
CA SER A 160 -11.35 -14.75 5.02
C SER A 160 -11.55 -14.63 3.51
N ASN A 161 -11.81 -13.43 2.99
CA ASN A 161 -11.94 -13.21 1.55
C ASN A 161 -10.60 -13.32 0.82
N LEU A 162 -9.51 -12.86 1.42
CA LEU A 162 -8.18 -13.03 0.86
C LEU A 162 -7.82 -14.52 0.70
N THR A 163 -8.14 -15.37 1.68
CA THR A 163 -7.92 -16.82 1.59
C THR A 163 -8.84 -17.47 0.54
N ALA A 164 -10.10 -17.05 0.45
CA ALA A 164 -11.06 -17.65 -0.47
C ALA A 164 -10.87 -17.23 -1.94
N MET A 165 -10.55 -15.95 -2.18
CA MET A 165 -10.54 -15.34 -3.52
C MET A 165 -9.17 -14.81 -3.95
N GLY A 166 -8.17 -14.79 -3.06
CA GLY A 166 -6.86 -14.20 -3.33
C GLY A 166 -6.87 -12.67 -3.35
N CYS A 167 -8.00 -12.03 -3.06
CA CYS A 167 -8.14 -10.58 -3.11
C CYS A 167 -9.24 -10.05 -2.17
N MET A 168 -9.27 -8.72 -2.03
CA MET A 168 -10.36 -8.00 -1.38
C MET A 168 -11.60 -8.03 -2.29
N SER A 169 -12.77 -8.32 -1.74
CA SER A 169 -14.02 -8.21 -2.49
C SER A 169 -14.38 -6.74 -2.77
N ALA A 170 -15.16 -6.49 -3.83
CA ALA A 170 -15.62 -5.14 -4.17
C ALA A 170 -16.42 -4.48 -3.03
N SER A 171 -17.21 -5.27 -2.28
CA SER A 171 -17.97 -4.78 -1.12
C SER A 171 -17.06 -4.36 0.04
N GLN A 172 -16.01 -5.13 0.33
CA GLN A 172 -15.03 -4.77 1.36
C GLN A 172 -14.20 -3.56 0.98
N PHE A 173 -13.81 -3.47 -0.29
CA PHE A 173 -13.14 -2.28 -0.81
C PHE A 173 -14.02 -1.05 -0.60
N ASN A 174 -15.28 -1.12 -1.03
CA ASN A 174 -16.22 -0.02 -0.90
C ASN A 174 -16.47 0.34 0.57
N TRP A 175 -16.63 -0.67 1.44
CA TRP A 175 -16.82 -0.47 2.86
C TRP A 175 -15.59 0.20 3.50
N PHE A 176 -14.38 -0.30 3.25
CA PHE A 176 -13.16 0.24 3.83
C PHE A 176 -12.98 1.72 3.45
N ILE A 177 -13.10 2.02 2.16
CA ILE A 177 -12.99 3.40 1.68
C ILE A 177 -14.04 4.28 2.38
N HIS A 178 -15.32 3.93 2.40
CA HIS A 178 -16.34 4.80 3.02
C HIS A 178 -16.30 4.86 4.56
N ASN A 179 -15.59 3.93 5.20
CA ASN A 179 -15.50 3.83 6.66
C ASN A 179 -14.07 4.05 7.16
N HIS A 180 -13.18 4.63 6.34
CA HIS A 180 -11.77 4.77 6.70
C HIS A 180 -11.55 5.64 7.94
N LYS A 181 -12.51 6.51 8.30
CA LYS A 181 -12.47 7.35 9.51
C LYS A 181 -12.54 6.53 10.80
N ASN A 182 -12.94 5.26 10.73
CA ASN A 182 -12.99 4.35 11.88
C ASN A 182 -11.61 3.74 12.20
N PHE A 183 -10.59 3.99 11.38
CA PHE A 183 -9.26 3.43 11.54
C PHE A 183 -8.32 4.49 12.12
N ASP A 184 -7.63 4.15 13.20
CA ASP A 184 -6.52 4.98 13.68
C ASP A 184 -5.25 4.65 12.89
N PHE A 185 -4.91 5.49 11.93
CA PHE A 185 -3.69 5.33 11.12
C PHE A 185 -2.39 5.70 11.86
N SER A 186 -2.47 6.06 13.14
CA SER A 186 -1.29 6.10 14.01
C SER A 186 -0.88 4.72 14.51
N GLU A 187 -1.80 3.73 14.48
CA GLU A 187 -1.51 2.33 14.78
C GLU A 187 -0.82 1.62 13.61
N VAL A 188 0.23 0.84 13.91
CA VAL A 188 1.01 0.11 12.89
C VAL A 188 0.14 -0.81 12.06
N LYS A 189 -0.75 -1.58 12.68
CA LYS A 189 -1.63 -2.54 11.97
C LYS A 189 -2.47 -1.86 10.89
N ASN A 190 -3.08 -0.72 11.21
CA ASN A 190 -3.95 0.03 10.31
C ASN A 190 -3.12 0.73 9.24
N ARG A 191 -1.99 1.32 9.63
CA ARG A 191 -1.08 2.01 8.71
C ARG A 191 -0.46 1.07 7.70
N LEU A 192 0.03 -0.10 8.13
CA LEU A 192 0.55 -1.14 7.24
C LEU A 192 -0.55 -1.62 6.27
N PHE A 193 -1.75 -1.86 6.80
CA PHE A 193 -2.89 -2.25 5.99
C PHE A 193 -3.22 -1.24 4.88
N VAL A 194 -3.38 0.04 5.23
CA VAL A 194 -3.69 1.09 4.25
C VAL A 194 -2.53 1.34 3.28
N SER A 195 -1.29 1.19 3.73
CA SER A 195 -0.10 1.30 2.86
C SER A 195 -0.14 0.24 1.77
N ILE A 196 -0.36 -1.02 2.15
CA ILE A 196 -0.49 -2.12 1.19
C ILE A 196 -1.73 -1.95 0.31
N PHE A 197 -2.83 -1.45 0.86
CA PHE A 197 -4.02 -1.11 0.07
C PHE A 197 -3.72 -0.08 -1.02
N ILE A 198 -3.05 1.03 -0.68
CA ILE A 198 -2.69 2.10 -1.62
C ILE A 198 -1.74 1.57 -2.71
N LEU A 199 -0.73 0.78 -2.33
CA LEU A 199 0.20 0.15 -3.27
C LEU A 199 -0.51 -0.80 -4.25
N ARG A 200 -1.65 -1.39 -3.89
CA ARG A 200 -2.41 -2.23 -4.82
C ARG A 200 -3.30 -1.48 -5.80
N ILE A 201 -3.52 -0.19 -5.61
CA ILE A 201 -4.28 0.61 -6.57
C ILE A 201 -3.44 0.68 -7.85
N GLU A 202 -3.92 0.07 -8.94
CA GLU A 202 -3.23 0.04 -10.22
C GLU A 202 -3.84 1.05 -11.20
N GLU A 203 -3.04 1.51 -12.16
CA GLU A 203 -3.61 2.28 -13.25
C GLU A 203 -4.63 1.44 -14.03
N SER A 204 -5.62 2.11 -14.62
CA SER A 204 -6.64 1.46 -15.43
C SER A 204 -6.04 0.61 -16.55
N TYR A 205 -6.72 -0.49 -16.89
CA TYR A 205 -6.33 -1.35 -18.01
C TYR A 205 -6.16 -0.56 -19.31
N ASN A 206 -6.95 0.49 -19.52
CA ASN A 206 -6.82 1.37 -20.69
C ASN A 206 -5.44 2.05 -20.73
N LYS A 207 -5.02 2.71 -19.64
CA LYS A 207 -3.70 3.35 -19.56
C LYS A 207 -2.57 2.34 -19.75
N LYS A 208 -2.68 1.17 -19.12
CA LYS A 208 -1.70 0.08 -19.25
C LYS A 208 -1.60 -0.41 -20.71
N ILE A 209 -2.73 -0.59 -21.40
CA ILE A 209 -2.76 -1.04 -22.80
C ILE A 209 -2.23 0.04 -23.74
N GLU A 210 -2.59 1.30 -23.54
CA GLU A 210 -2.06 2.41 -24.34
C GLU A 210 -0.52 2.50 -24.23
N ARG A 211 0.02 2.36 -23.02
CA ARG A 211 1.47 2.28 -22.79
C ARG A 211 2.09 1.07 -23.50
N TYR A 212 1.44 -0.10 -23.41
CA TYR A 212 1.90 -1.32 -24.10
C TYR A 212 1.95 -1.17 -25.62
N MET A 213 0.92 -0.55 -26.23
CA MET A 213 0.88 -0.34 -27.68
C MET A 213 1.97 0.64 -28.13
N LYS A 214 2.17 1.75 -27.41
CA LYS A 214 3.26 2.70 -27.68
C LYS A 214 4.64 2.04 -27.64
N MET A 215 4.88 1.13 -26.69
CA MET A 215 6.15 0.39 -26.60
C MET A 215 6.36 -0.57 -27.77
N LYS A 216 5.30 -1.14 -28.35
CA LYS A 216 5.41 -2.01 -29.54
C LYS A 216 5.68 -1.26 -30.82
N GLU A 217 5.16 -0.04 -30.94
CA GLU A 217 5.39 0.82 -32.11
C GLU A 217 6.80 1.44 -32.10
N TYR A 218 7.46 1.51 -30.94
CA TYR A 218 8.83 1.98 -30.81
C TYR A 218 9.83 0.97 -31.37
N THR A 219 10.37 1.27 -32.56
CA THR A 219 11.56 0.60 -33.11
C THR A 219 12.77 1.47 -32.79
N PRO A 220 13.69 1.07 -31.90
CA PRO A 220 14.89 1.87 -31.65
C PRO A 220 15.71 1.98 -32.95
N PRO A 221 16.29 3.16 -33.26
CA PRO A 221 17.15 3.31 -34.42
C PRO A 221 18.35 2.36 -34.33
N ALA A 222 18.76 1.79 -35.47
CA ALA A 222 19.68 0.65 -35.59
C ALA A 222 21.16 0.92 -35.17
N SER A 223 21.42 1.92 -34.33
CA SER A 223 22.78 2.29 -33.93
C SER A 223 22.96 2.65 -32.45
N GLU A 224 21.94 2.47 -31.61
CA GLU A 224 22.12 2.63 -30.15
C GLU A 224 22.33 1.26 -29.50
N ASP A 225 23.59 0.97 -29.21
CA ASP A 225 24.01 -0.08 -28.30
C ASP A 225 23.28 0.10 -26.96
N LEU A 226 22.43 -0.88 -26.61
CA LEU A 226 21.57 -0.90 -25.42
C LEU A 226 22.34 -1.08 -24.11
N SER A 227 23.68 -0.99 -24.13
CA SER A 227 24.53 -0.93 -22.94
C SER A 227 24.43 0.41 -22.18
N SER A 228 23.75 1.44 -22.73
CA SER A 228 23.78 2.81 -22.18
C SER A 228 22.43 3.42 -21.76
N VAL A 229 21.29 2.74 -21.88
CA VAL A 229 19.99 3.30 -21.45
C VAL A 229 19.71 2.94 -19.98
N LEU A 230 20.56 3.46 -19.10
CA LEU A 230 20.27 3.64 -17.67
C LEU A 230 20.43 5.12 -17.32
N VAL A 231 19.36 5.68 -16.77
CA VAL A 231 19.26 6.98 -16.07
C VAL A 231 19.24 8.25 -16.94
N ARG A 232 18.06 8.86 -17.06
CA ARG A 232 17.80 10.28 -16.72
C ARG A 232 16.30 10.57 -16.73
N ILE A 233 15.73 10.74 -15.54
CA ILE A 233 14.43 11.38 -15.33
C ILE A 233 14.74 12.67 -14.56
N TYR A 234 14.37 13.82 -15.13
CA TYR A 234 14.17 15.06 -14.39
C TYR A 234 12.68 15.21 -14.10
#